data_AF-A0A645IMT7-F1
#
_entry.id   AF-A0A645IMT7-F1
#
_cell.length_a   1.000
_cell.length_b   1.000
_cell.length_c   1.000
_cell.angle_alpha   90.00
_cell.angle_beta   90.00
_cell.angle_gamma   90.00
#
_symmetry.space_group_name_H-M   'P 1'
#
loop_
_entity.id
_entity.type
_entity.pdbx_description
1 polymer ?
#
loop_
_entity_poly.entity_id
_entity_poly.type
_entity_poly.pdbx_seq_one_letter_code
_entity_poly.pdbx_strand_id
1 'polypeptide(L)'
;MSTILREPGCIYQVRYDKAPLELVANSERTFPAEWISADKADVTDDFLNYVRPLIGEDFPSVPTVNGRQRFACLKPIFAQKKLANYIPEADRSKK
;
A
#
# COMPACT_ATOMS: atom_id res chain seq x y z
N MET A 1 9.24 7.95 3.43
CA MET A 1 8.29 7.01 2.81
C MET A 1 7.95 7.52 1.41
N SER A 2 8.03 6.69 0.37
CA SER A 2 7.54 7.08 -0.97
C SER A 2 6.03 7.31 -0.94
N THR A 3 5.53 8.29 -1.66
CA THR A 3 4.13 8.74 -1.57
C THR A 3 3.58 9.07 -2.95
N ILE A 4 2.27 8.86 -3.10
CA ILE A 4 1.50 9.19 -4.30
C ILE A 4 0.61 10.37 -3.93
N LEU A 5 0.72 11.47 -4.68
CA LEU A 5 -0.06 12.69 -4.49
C LEU A 5 -0.95 12.90 -5.70
N ARG A 6 -2.27 13.02 -5.47
CA ARG A 6 -3.26 13.31 -6.52
C ARG A 6 -3.12 14.76 -6.97
N GLU A 7 -3.03 14.97 -8.26
CA GLU A 7 -3.06 16.31 -8.87
C GLU A 7 -4.50 16.82 -8.96
N PRO A 8 -4.74 18.14 -8.79
CA PRO A 8 -6.05 18.72 -8.98
C PRO A 8 -6.46 18.67 -10.45
N GLY A 9 -7.75 18.41 -10.70
CA GLY A 9 -8.30 18.38 -12.05
C GLY A 9 -9.41 17.35 -12.23
N CYS A 10 -10.05 17.40 -13.39
CA CYS A 10 -11.10 16.45 -13.79
C CYS A 10 -10.54 15.08 -14.19
N ILE A 11 -9.32 15.05 -14.73
CA ILE A 11 -8.62 13.82 -15.11
C ILE A 11 -7.79 13.37 -13.91
N TYR A 12 -7.94 12.11 -13.51
CA TYR A 12 -7.14 11.56 -12.43
C TYR A 12 -5.67 11.46 -12.86
N GLN A 13 -4.81 12.20 -12.17
CA GLN A 13 -3.36 12.16 -12.33
C GLN A 13 -2.67 12.15 -10.98
N VAL A 14 -1.47 11.59 -10.94
CA VAL A 14 -0.66 11.54 -9.73
C VAL A 14 0.76 11.97 -10.01
N ARG A 15 1.39 12.57 -9.01
CA ARG A 15 2.85 12.71 -8.95
C ARG A 15 3.41 11.90 -7.79
N TYR A 16 4.65 11.48 -7.95
CA TYR A 16 5.38 10.75 -6.91
C TYR A 16 6.23 11.71 -6.08
N ASP A 17 6.23 11.49 -4.77
CA ASP A 17 6.96 12.30 -3.82
C ASP A 17 7.39 11.46 -2.60
N LYS A 18 7.86 12.13 -1.55
CA LYS A 18 8.30 11.51 -0.30
C LYS A 18 7.76 12.26 0.91
N ALA A 19 7.38 11.49 1.94
CA ALA A 19 7.06 12.00 3.27
C ALA A 19 8.16 11.63 4.29
N PRO A 20 8.52 12.53 5.23
CA PRO A 20 9.37 12.20 6.38
C PRO A 20 8.80 11.04 7.21
N LEU A 21 9.66 10.15 7.69
CA LEU A 21 9.21 8.95 8.44
C LEU A 21 8.57 9.31 9.79
N GLU A 22 9.07 10.34 10.46
CA GLU A 22 8.54 10.82 11.75
C GLU A 22 7.07 11.26 11.66
N LEU A 23 6.64 11.79 10.52
CA LEU A 23 5.25 12.20 10.30
C LEU A 23 4.32 11.01 10.03
N VAL A 24 4.88 9.87 9.60
CA VAL A 24 4.11 8.67 9.23
C VAL A 24 4.02 7.67 10.38
N ALA A 25 5.06 7.56 11.20
CA ALA A 25 5.23 6.48 12.17
C ALA A 25 4.09 6.33 13.19
N ASN A 26 3.32 7.39 13.45
CA ASN A 26 2.15 7.38 14.33
C ASN A 26 0.93 8.08 13.70
N SER A 27 0.85 8.10 12.37
CA SER A 27 -0.27 8.73 11.65
C SER A 27 -1.08 7.66 10.91
N GLU A 28 -2.40 7.81 10.95
CA GLU A 28 -3.34 7.00 10.20
C GLU A 28 -4.27 7.88 9.37
N ARG A 29 -4.80 7.31 8.28
CA ARG A 29 -5.89 7.93 7.52
C ARG A 29 -7.19 7.31 7.98
N THR A 30 -8.06 8.11 8.56
CA THR A 30 -9.41 7.70 8.91
C THR A 30 -10.33 7.80 7.70
N PHE A 31 -11.45 7.09 7.75
CA PHE A 31 -12.54 7.28 6.79
C PHE A 31 -13.28 8.58 7.16
N PRO A 32 -13.27 9.62 6.29
CA PRO A 32 -13.96 10.88 6.56
C PRO A 32 -15.46 10.67 6.81
N ALA A 33 -16.03 11.42 7.75
CA ALA A 33 -17.44 11.26 8.11
C ALA A 33 -18.38 11.72 6.98
N GLU A 34 -17.95 12.72 6.20
CA GLU A 34 -18.64 13.21 5.00
C GLU A 34 -18.73 12.17 3.88
N TRP A 35 -17.94 11.10 3.94
CA TRP A 35 -18.00 10.00 2.99
C TRP A 35 -19.07 8.96 3.34
N ILE A 36 -19.70 9.07 4.51
CA ILE A 36 -20.73 8.16 5.00
C ILE A 36 -22.11 8.80 4.76
N SER A 37 -23.05 8.05 4.20
CA SER A 37 -24.43 8.50 4.00
C SER A 37 -25.11 8.88 5.33
N ALA A 38 -26.16 9.72 5.27
CA ALA A 38 -26.85 10.20 6.47
C ALA A 38 -27.49 9.07 7.31
N ASP A 39 -27.95 8.00 6.66
CA ASP A 39 -28.51 6.80 7.29
C ASP A 39 -27.42 5.79 7.73
N LYS A 40 -26.15 6.07 7.41
CA LYS A 40 -24.96 5.25 7.71
C LYS A 40 -24.97 3.86 7.09
N ALA A 41 -25.78 3.65 6.05
CA ALA A 41 -25.87 2.39 5.34
C ALA A 41 -25.03 2.35 4.05
N ASP A 42 -24.58 3.51 3.57
CA ASP A 42 -23.89 3.65 2.29
C ASP A 42 -22.83 4.77 2.33
N VAL A 43 -22.25 5.08 1.18
CA VAL A 43 -21.24 6.12 0.96
C VAL A 43 -21.80 7.29 0.15
N THR A 44 -21.16 8.45 0.26
CA THR A 44 -21.55 9.65 -0.50
C THR A 44 -20.86 9.72 -1.87
N ASP A 45 -21.36 10.60 -2.74
CA ASP A 45 -20.73 10.87 -4.04
C ASP A 45 -19.28 11.37 -3.91
N ASP A 46 -18.93 12.04 -2.81
CA ASP A 46 -17.56 12.49 -2.53
C ASP A 46 -16.60 11.31 -2.41
N PHE A 47 -17.03 10.22 -1.76
CA PHE A 47 -16.27 8.99 -1.73
C PHE A 47 -16.17 8.34 -3.11
N LEU A 48 -17.28 8.29 -3.86
CA LEU A 48 -17.28 7.72 -5.21
C LEU A 48 -16.30 8.46 -6.13
N ASN A 49 -16.25 9.80 -6.05
CA ASN A 49 -15.31 10.65 -6.77
C ASN A 49 -13.85 10.44 -6.35
N TYR A 50 -13.63 10.01 -5.10
CA TYR A 50 -12.31 9.63 -4.60
C TYR A 50 -11.89 8.24 -5.08
N VAL A 51 -12.75 7.22 -4.94
CA VAL A 51 -12.38 5.80 -5.08
C VAL A 51 -12.43 5.26 -6.51
N ARG A 52 -13.36 5.73 -7.35
CA ARG A 52 -13.54 5.23 -8.74
C ARG A 52 -12.24 5.18 -9.55
N PRO A 53 -11.44 6.26 -9.64
CA PRO A 53 -10.19 6.20 -10.40
C PRO A 53 -9.11 5.30 -9.76
N LEU A 54 -9.25 4.93 -8.48
CA LEU A 54 -8.28 4.08 -7.78
C LEU A 54 -8.50 2.59 -8.07
N ILE A 55 -9.76 2.18 -8.25
CA ILE A 55 -10.11 0.78 -8.55
C ILE A 55 -9.97 0.44 -10.03
N GLY A 56 -9.99 1.47 -10.89
CA GLY A 56 -9.95 1.32 -12.35
C GLY A 56 -11.30 0.94 -12.95
N GLU A 57 -11.37 0.99 -14.28
CA GLU A 57 -12.60 0.70 -15.04
C GLU A 57 -12.70 -0.78 -15.46
N ASP A 58 -11.55 -1.44 -15.66
CA ASP A 58 -11.46 -2.78 -16.22
C ASP A 58 -10.48 -3.66 -15.44
N PHE A 59 -10.63 -4.98 -15.61
CA PHE A 59 -9.68 -5.95 -15.08
C PHE A 59 -8.30 -5.82 -15.74
N PRO A 60 -7.21 -5.93 -14.96
CA PRO A 60 -5.87 -5.94 -15.54
C PRO A 60 -5.67 -7.17 -16.43
N SER A 61 -4.94 -7.01 -17.53
CA SER A 61 -4.53 -8.12 -18.38
C SER A 61 -3.47 -8.96 -17.65
N VAL A 62 -3.89 -10.12 -17.12
CA VAL A 62 -3.01 -11.05 -16.40
C VAL A 62 -2.74 -12.27 -17.28
N PRO A 63 -1.47 -12.61 -17.59
CA PRO A 63 -1.14 -13.82 -18.32
C PRO A 63 -1.63 -15.07 -17.60
N THR A 64 -2.17 -16.04 -18.35
CA THR A 64 -2.64 -17.31 -17.81
C THR A 64 -1.88 -18.50 -18.40
N VAL A 65 -1.73 -19.56 -17.61
CA VAL A 65 -1.15 -20.85 -18.03
C VAL A 65 -2.04 -21.95 -17.50
N ASN A 66 -2.61 -22.76 -18.40
CA ASN A 66 -3.55 -23.83 -18.07
C ASN A 66 -4.74 -23.34 -17.21
N GLY A 67 -5.35 -22.22 -17.60
CA GLY A 67 -6.51 -21.63 -16.92
C GLY A 67 -6.23 -20.96 -15.57
N ARG A 68 -4.96 -20.80 -15.17
CA ARG A 68 -4.56 -20.15 -13.91
C ARG A 68 -3.70 -18.94 -14.16
N GLN A 69 -3.80 -17.92 -13.31
CA GLN A 69 -2.92 -16.74 -13.37
C GLN A 69 -1.44 -17.13 -13.22
N ARG A 70 -0.58 -16.56 -14.08
CA ARG A 70 0.85 -16.86 -14.10
C ARG A 70 1.62 -15.99 -13.09
N PHE A 71 1.63 -16.41 -11.83
CA PHE A 71 2.44 -15.77 -10.79
C PHE A 71 3.95 -15.96 -11.01
N ALA A 72 4.75 -15.09 -10.41
CA ALA A 72 6.21 -15.20 -10.42
C ALA A 72 6.69 -16.33 -9.49
N CYS A 73 7.59 -17.18 -9.97
CA CYS A 73 8.23 -18.25 -9.19
C CYS A 73 9.67 -17.85 -8.86
N LEU A 74 9.87 -17.10 -7.77
CA LEU A 74 11.19 -16.64 -7.35
C LEU A 74 11.97 -17.78 -6.69
N LYS A 75 13.25 -17.94 -7.05
CA LYS A 75 14.15 -18.89 -6.38
C LYS A 75 14.69 -18.28 -5.09
N PRO A 76 14.77 -19.04 -3.98
CA PRO A 76 15.27 -18.54 -2.70
C PRO A 76 16.81 -18.51 -2.68
N ILE A 77 17.41 -17.66 -3.51
CA ILE A 77 18.86 -17.47 -3.59
C ILE A 77 19.25 -16.41 -2.56
N PHE A 78 19.78 -16.84 -1.42
CA PHE A 78 20.20 -15.95 -0.34
C PHE A 78 21.66 -15.53 -0.49
N ALA A 79 21.99 -14.33 0.00
CA ALA A 79 23.38 -13.90 0.12
C ALA A 79 24.13 -14.73 1.17
N GLN A 80 25.44 -14.89 1.00
CA GLN A 80 26.29 -15.56 1.97
C GLN A 80 26.30 -14.80 3.30
N LYS A 81 26.08 -15.52 4.41
CA LYS A 81 26.17 -14.96 5.76
C LYS A 81 27.60 -14.52 6.06
N LYS A 82 27.76 -13.28 6.54
CA LYS A 82 29.07 -12.71 6.94
C LYS A 82 29.27 -12.63 8.44
N LEU A 83 28.19 -12.65 9.21
CA LEU A 83 28.19 -12.48 10.66
C LEU A 83 27.73 -13.76 11.34
N ALA A 84 28.06 -13.89 12.64
CA ALA A 84 27.53 -14.94 13.49
C ALA A 84 25.99 -14.83 13.61
N ASN A 85 25.38 -15.89 14.14
CA ASN A 85 23.94 -15.87 14.40
C ASN A 85 23.59 -14.75 15.39
N TYR A 86 22.47 -14.08 15.13
CA TYR A 86 21.96 -13.04 16.02
C TYR A 86 21.59 -13.64 17.38
N ILE A 87 22.09 -13.04 18.46
CA ILE A 87 21.68 -13.33 19.84
C ILE A 87 20.80 -12.15 20.29
N PRO A 88 19.52 -12.39 20.64
CA PRO A 88 18.63 -11.37 21.18
C PRO A 88 19.26 -10.64 22.38
N GLU A 89 19.00 -9.35 22.53
CA GLU A 89 19.60 -8.52 23.60
C GLU A 89 19.40 -9.13 24.99
N ALA A 90 18.22 -9.69 25.27
CA ALA A 90 17.87 -10.30 26.55
C ALA A 90 18.73 -11.53 26.90
N ASP A 91 19.30 -12.21 25.90
CA ASP A 91 20.08 -13.45 26.05
C ASP A 91 21.60 -13.20 26.00
N ARG A 92 22.03 -11.95 25.82
CA ARG A 92 23.45 -11.59 25.82
C ARG A 92 23.99 -11.63 27.25
N SER A 93 25.15 -12.24 27.45
CA SER A 93 25.85 -12.17 28.73
C SER A 93 26.17 -10.70 29.05
N LYS A 94 25.81 -10.25 30.27
CA LYS A 94 26.17 -8.90 30.75
C LYS A 94 27.68 -8.74 30.68
N LYS A 95 28.13 -7.68 30.01
CA LYS A 95 29.52 -7.25 29.96
C LYS A 95 29.95 -6.61 31.27
#